data_AF-A0A421E212-F1
#
_entry.id   AF-A0A421E212-F1
#
_cell.length_a   1.000
_cell.length_b   1.000
_cell.length_c   1.000
_cell.angle_alpha   90.00
_cell.angle_beta   90.00
_cell.angle_gamma   90.00
#
_symmetry.space_group_name_H-M   'P 1'
#
loop_
_entity.id
_entity.type
_entity.pdbx_description
1 polymer ?
#
loop_
_entity_poly.entity_id
_entity_poly.type
_entity_poly.pdbx_seq_one_letter_code
_entity_poly.pdbx_strand_id
1 'polypeptide(L)'
;MTENVVVLGSGYAGAGAIKSLEDELDGETDVDVTWVSETDYHLVLHESHRCIRDPSVQENIAIPVHEIKQPSTAFIQDEVVGIDTDAREVALA
;
A
#
# COMPACT_ATOMS: atom_id res chain seq x y z
N MET A 1 -19.47 -14.01 -5.31
CA MET A 1 -18.73 -13.32 -6.40
C MET A 1 -17.78 -12.46 -5.63
N THR A 2 -16.47 -12.66 -5.76
CA THR A 2 -15.53 -11.97 -4.88
C THR A 2 -15.39 -10.51 -5.31
N GLU A 3 -15.69 -9.57 -4.42
CA GLU A 3 -15.45 -8.15 -4.65
C GLU A 3 -13.94 -7.87 -4.60
N ASN A 4 -13.45 -7.05 -5.55
CA ASN A 4 -12.04 -6.66 -5.58
C ASN A 4 -11.89 -5.21 -5.11
N VAL A 5 -11.09 -4.99 -4.08
CA VAL A 5 -10.74 -3.66 -3.57
C VAL A 5 -9.27 -3.39 -3.87
N VAL A 6 -9.00 -2.36 -4.67
CA VAL A 6 -7.64 -1.97 -5.05
C VAL A 6 -7.28 -0.64 -4.38
N VAL A 7 -6.20 -0.64 -3.61
CA VAL A 7 -5.62 0.57 -2.98
C VAL A 7 -4.35 0.96 -3.74
N LEU A 8 -4.30 2.21 -4.19
CA LEU A 8 -3.18 2.74 -4.98
C LEU A 8 -2.31 3.69 -4.13
N GLY A 9 -1.03 3.36 -3.99
CA GLY A 9 0.00 4.10 -3.26
C GLY A 9 0.23 3.63 -1.83
N SER A 10 1.50 3.57 -1.41
CA SER A 10 1.92 3.15 -0.05
C SER A 10 2.17 4.32 0.93
N GLY A 11 1.69 5.52 0.61
CA GLY A 11 1.76 6.68 1.50
C GLY A 11 0.83 6.56 2.73
N TYR A 12 0.72 7.64 3.52
CA TYR A 12 -0.11 7.65 4.73
C TYR A 12 -1.56 7.24 4.48
N ALA A 13 -2.14 7.74 3.38
CA ALA A 13 -3.52 7.44 3.03
C ALA A 13 -3.71 5.95 2.68
N GLY A 14 -2.83 5.40 1.84
CA GLY A 14 -2.94 4.00 1.41
C GLY A 14 -2.65 3.02 2.54
N ALA A 15 -1.59 3.25 3.32
CA ALA A 15 -1.27 2.40 4.47
C ALA A 15 -2.38 2.45 5.54
N GLY A 16 -2.95 3.64 5.79
CA GLY A 16 -4.09 3.79 6.68
C GLY A 16 -5.35 3.08 6.15
N ALA A 17 -5.62 3.20 4.85
CA ALA A 17 -6.77 2.55 4.21
C ALA A 17 -6.66 1.02 4.26
N ILE A 18 -5.48 0.46 3.97
CA ILE A 18 -5.23 -0.99 4.06
C ILE A 18 -5.49 -1.49 5.47
N LYS A 19 -4.92 -0.82 6.48
CA LYS A 19 -5.16 -1.20 7.87
C LYS A 19 -6.65 -1.19 8.22
N SER A 20 -7.38 -0.14 7.85
CA SER A 20 -8.81 -0.06 8.13
C SER A 20 -9.64 -1.09 7.36
N LEU A 21 -9.28 -1.41 6.11
CA LEU A 21 -9.93 -2.46 5.33
C LEU A 21 -9.67 -3.83 5.93
N GLU A 22 -8.43 -4.12 6.32
CA GLU A 22 -8.03 -5.38 6.96
C GLU A 22 -8.73 -5.58 8.31
N ASP A 23 -8.88 -4.51 9.10
CA ASP A 23 -9.61 -4.55 10.38
C ASP A 23 -11.13 -4.80 10.18
N GLU A 24 -11.74 -4.23 9.13
CA GLU A 24 -13.18 -4.38 8.84
C GLU A 24 -13.52 -5.72 8.16
N LEU A 25 -12.62 -6.23 7.33
CA LEU A 25 -12.81 -7.45 6.52
C LEU A 25 -12.24 -8.72 7.19
N ASP A 26 -11.78 -8.65 8.44
CA ASP A 26 -11.19 -9.80 9.12
C ASP A 26 -12.19 -10.97 9.22
N GLY A 27 -11.85 -12.08 8.55
CA GLY A 27 -12.69 -13.28 8.46
C GLY A 27 -13.71 -13.30 7.32
N GLU A 28 -13.84 -12.21 6.54
CA GLU A 28 -14.61 -12.18 5.29
C GLU A 28 -13.82 -12.89 4.18
N THR A 29 -14.46 -13.82 3.45
CA THR A 29 -13.82 -14.57 2.35
C THR A 29 -14.26 -14.12 0.96
N ASP A 30 -15.21 -13.20 0.90
CA ASP A 30 -15.82 -12.72 -0.33
C ASP A 30 -15.19 -11.41 -0.85
N VAL A 31 -14.11 -10.93 -0.24
CA VAL A 31 -13.39 -9.70 -0.68
C VAL A 31 -11.89 -9.94 -0.81
N ASP A 32 -11.34 -9.61 -1.97
CA ASP A 32 -9.90 -9.62 -2.24
C ASP A 32 -9.36 -8.18 -2.20
N VAL A 33 -8.35 -7.95 -1.34
CA VAL A 33 -7.67 -6.65 -1.23
C VAL A 33 -6.32 -6.71 -1.94
N THR A 34 -6.11 -5.80 -2.89
CA THR A 34 -4.83 -5.61 -3.59
C THR A 34 -4.28 -4.22 -3.34
N TRP A 35 -3.04 -4.15 -2.86
CA TRP A 35 -2.31 -2.91 -2.66
C TRP A 35 -1.24 -2.76 -3.74
N VAL A 36 -1.32 -1.67 -4.53
CA VAL A 36 -0.35 -1.36 -5.58
C VAL A 36 0.47 -0.14 -5.17
N SER A 37 1.79 -0.18 -5.30
CA SER A 37 2.65 0.98 -5.11
C SER A 37 3.97 0.82 -5.84
N GLU A 38 4.54 1.92 -6.35
CA GLU A 38 5.87 1.92 -6.98
C GLU A 38 6.95 1.45 -5.98
N THR A 39 6.73 1.75 -4.70
CA THR A 39 7.66 1.42 -3.61
C THR A 39 7.08 0.39 -2.64
N ASP A 40 7.91 -0.56 -2.23
CA ASP A 40 7.59 -1.66 -1.29
C ASP A 40 7.73 -1.27 0.20
N TYR A 41 7.68 0.04 0.49
CA TYR A 41 7.65 0.55 1.85
C TYR A 41 6.68 1.71 2.00
N HIS A 42 6.18 1.88 3.23
CA HIS A 42 5.56 3.10 3.69
C HIS A 42 6.63 4.03 4.26
N LEU A 43 6.77 5.23 3.69
CA LEU A 43 7.70 6.23 4.21
C LEU A 43 7.03 7.11 5.26
N VAL A 44 7.62 7.15 6.46
CA VAL A 44 7.31 8.11 7.54
C VAL A 44 7.84 9.49 7.12
N LEU A 45 7.18 10.10 6.14
CA LEU A 45 7.69 11.23 5.36
C LEU A 45 8.08 12.43 6.22
N HIS A 46 7.34 12.68 7.30
CA HIS A 46 7.60 13.81 8.19
C HIS A 46 8.95 13.70 8.93
N GLU A 47 9.55 12.51 8.99
CA GLU A 47 10.87 12.27 9.58
C GLU A 47 12.02 12.29 8.56
N SER A 48 11.75 12.44 7.27
CA SER A 48 12.78 12.42 6.19
C SER A 48 13.92 13.43 6.41
N HIS A 49 13.65 14.54 7.06
CA HIS A 49 14.64 15.55 7.42
C HIS A 49 15.80 15.00 8.29
N ARG A 50 15.56 13.92 9.05
CA ARG A 50 16.57 13.29 9.90
C ARG A 50 17.68 12.61 9.09
N CYS A 51 17.33 12.08 7.91
CA CYS A 51 18.27 11.44 6.99
C CYS A 51 19.34 12.40 6.44
N ILE A 52 19.07 13.71 6.42
CA ILE A 52 20.05 14.74 6.00
C ILE A 52 21.23 14.78 6.97
N ARG A 53 20.94 14.65 8.28
CA ARG A 53 21.96 14.64 9.34
C ARG A 53 22.60 13.28 9.49
N ASP A 54 21.81 12.22 9.44
CA ASP A 54 22.23 10.85 9.65
C ASP A 54 21.50 9.90 8.67
N PRO A 55 22.14 9.48 7.57
CA PRO A 55 21.54 8.60 6.58
C PRO A 55 21.06 7.26 7.14
N SER A 56 21.64 6.76 8.24
CA SER A 56 21.22 5.48 8.84
C SER A 56 19.78 5.50 9.37
N VAL A 57 19.21 6.70 9.60
CA VAL A 57 17.81 6.85 10.00
C VAL A 57 16.84 6.32 8.94
N GLN A 58 17.26 6.18 7.67
CA GLN A 58 16.43 5.60 6.60
C GLN A 58 15.80 4.26 7.02
N GLU A 59 16.56 3.40 7.70
CA GLU A 59 16.11 2.08 8.17
C GLU A 59 14.98 2.16 9.21
N ASN A 60 14.79 3.31 9.85
CA ASN A 60 13.75 3.54 10.86
C ASN A 60 12.49 4.19 10.30
N ILE A 61 12.58 4.80 9.11
CA ILE A 61 11.48 5.60 8.53
C ILE A 61 10.88 4.99 7.26
N ALA A 62 11.54 4.01 6.64
CA ALA A 62 11.03 3.24 5.52
C ALA A 62 10.52 1.89 6.05
N ILE A 63 9.21 1.81 6.31
CA ILE A 63 8.59 0.62 6.90
C ILE A 63 8.17 -0.33 5.78
N PRO A 64 8.74 -1.55 5.68
CA PRO A 64 8.42 -2.45 4.58
C PRO A 64 6.93 -2.84 4.58
N VAL A 65 6.29 -2.82 3.42
CA VAL A 65 4.84 -3.13 3.31
C VAL A 65 4.51 -4.53 3.80
N HIS A 66 5.43 -5.49 3.62
CA HIS A 66 5.27 -6.88 4.03
C HIS A 66 5.28 -7.06 5.56
N GLU A 67 5.75 -6.07 6.32
CA GLU A 67 5.67 -6.08 7.79
C GLU A 67 4.33 -5.54 8.31
N ILE A 68 3.62 -4.75 7.50
CA ILE A 68 2.42 -4.02 7.94
C ILE A 68 1.11 -4.50 7.30
N LYS A 69 1.16 -5.19 6.16
CA LYS A 69 -0.03 -5.80 5.54
C LYS A 69 -0.34 -7.16 6.18
N GLN A 70 -1.60 -7.57 6.15
CA GLN A 70 -1.98 -8.96 6.43
C GLN A 70 -1.46 -9.93 5.35
N PRO A 71 -1.29 -11.23 5.67
CA PRO A 71 -0.93 -12.24 4.69
C PRO A 71 -1.93 -12.38 3.53
N SER A 72 -3.22 -12.14 3.79
CA SER A 72 -4.34 -12.18 2.83
C SER A 72 -4.29 -11.04 1.81
N THR A 73 -3.76 -9.87 2.17
CA THR A 73 -3.65 -8.72 1.27
C THR A 73 -2.57 -8.95 0.22
N ALA A 74 -2.93 -8.90 -1.06
CA ALA A 74 -1.97 -8.96 -2.15
C ALA A 74 -1.21 -7.63 -2.27
N PHE A 75 0.09 -7.67 -2.58
CA PHE A 75 0.87 -6.48 -2.87
C PHE A 75 1.51 -6.59 -4.26
N ILE A 76 1.36 -5.55 -5.08
CA ILE A 76 1.97 -5.43 -6.40
C ILE A 76 2.88 -4.21 -6.38
N GLN A 77 4.19 -4.44 -6.55
CA GLN A 77 5.15 -3.35 -6.65
C GLN A 77 5.24 -2.88 -8.11
N ASP A 78 4.52 -1.82 -8.46
CA ASP A 78 4.49 -1.29 -9.82
C ASP A 78 4.01 0.17 -9.86
N GLU A 79 4.32 0.88 -10.94
CA GLU A 79 3.85 2.24 -11.20
C GLU A 79 2.47 2.20 -11.87
N VAL A 80 1.50 2.92 -11.31
CA VAL A 80 0.19 3.09 -11.95
C VAL A 80 0.29 4.16 -13.03
N VAL A 81 0.17 3.75 -14.29
CA VAL A 81 0.30 4.64 -15.46
C VAL A 81 -1.04 5.05 -16.07
N GLY A 82 -2.15 4.43 -15.63
CA GLY A 82 -3.48 4.77 -16.12
C GLY A 82 -4.60 4.22 -15.25
N ILE A 83 -5.73 4.93 -15.24
CA ILE A 83 -6.96 4.53 -14.53
C ILE A 83 -8.14 4.79 -15.47
N ASP A 84 -8.92 3.75 -15.75
CA ASP A 84 -10.20 3.84 -16.44
C ASP A 84 -11.33 3.53 -15.45
N THR A 85 -12.10 4.55 -15.08
CA THR A 85 -13.20 4.41 -14.11
C THR A 85 -14.46 3.81 -14.70
N ASP A 86 -14.66 3.89 -16.01
CA ASP A 86 -15.82 3.33 -16.68
C ASP A 86 -15.66 1.81 -16.83
N ALA A 87 -14.46 1.38 -17.24
CA ALA A 87 -14.09 -0.04 -17.30
C ALA A 87 -13.72 -0.64 -15.94
N ARG A 88 -13.40 0.21 -14.94
CA ARG A 88 -12.85 -0.17 -13.63
C ARG A 88 -11.50 -0.90 -13.75
N GLU A 89 -10.62 -0.36 -14.58
CA GLU A 89 -9.31 -0.93 -14.87
C GLU A 89 -8.18 0.00 -14.41
N VAL A 90 -7.08 -0.61 -13.97
CA VAL A 90 -5.84 0.08 -13.59
C VAL A 90 -4.73 -0.48 -14.47
N ALA A 91 -4.00 0.41 -15.16
CA ALA A 91 -2.88 0.05 -16.01
C ALA A 91 -1.56 0.24 -15.23
N LEU A 92 -0.67 -0.74 -15.33
CA LEU A 92 0.66 -0.77 -14.73
C LEU A 92 1.74 -0.69 -15.84
N ALA A 93 3.00 -0.40 -15.48
CA ALA A 93 4.09 -0.08 -16.41
C ALA A 93 4.73 -1.31 -17.11
#